data_AF-A0A2V3PT44-F1
#
_entry.id   AF-A0A2V3PT44-F1
#
_cell.length_a   1.000
_cell.length_b   1.000
_cell.length_c   1.000
_cell.angle_alpha   90.00
_cell.angle_beta   90.00
_cell.angle_gamma   90.00
#
_symmetry.space_group_name_H-M   'P 1'
#
loop_
_entity.id
_entity.type
_entity.pdbx_description
1 polymer ?
#
loop_
_entity_poly.entity_id
_entity_poly.type
_entity_poly.pdbx_seq_one_letter_code
_entity_poly.pdbx_strand_id
1 'polypeptide(L)'
;MDILTHTLSGVAVATVVANYNKVTPLRKAQILSAGAIGGALPDIDAVSMWSEFDQTFGALFNLSHSGRVIYGSKFWYSHHAFFHSLPGSLILAILFFLVIYLIKKRDSSRDLMAFYKTYSSIFIAFILGYWAHLAGDLPTPASVWGGIGFFWPSENYIGGYGKIWWWNNYDIFLLIVCCIALNIAMPAISKSIRSKSGVFSLSVAIVTFLLILVQINTRHYDYSYADNRSNYTKMEQKSKEEQKRVLGDRLYRYMDKLDRSLKINF
;
A
#
# COMPACT_ATOMS: atom_id res chain seq x y z
N MET A 1 -10.29 -1.66 -5.99
CA MET A 1 -10.05 -1.45 -4.54
C MET A 1 -8.59 -1.57 -4.10
N ASP A 2 -7.79 -2.46 -4.68
CA ASP A 2 -6.52 -2.90 -4.08
C ASP A 2 -5.47 -1.80 -3.85
N ILE A 3 -5.10 -1.06 -4.91
CA ILE A 3 -4.23 0.13 -4.82
C ILE A 3 -4.69 1.10 -3.73
N LEU A 4 -6.00 1.28 -3.57
CA LEU A 4 -6.56 2.15 -2.54
C LEU A 4 -6.34 1.58 -1.13
N THR A 5 -6.49 0.27 -0.96
CA THR A 5 -6.16 -0.44 0.29
C THR A 5 -4.69 -0.25 0.65
N HIS A 6 -3.76 -0.42 -0.29
CA HIS A 6 -2.34 -0.20 -0.05
C HIS A 6 -2.00 1.26 0.24
N THR A 7 -2.58 2.19 -0.51
CA THR A 7 -2.42 3.63 -0.26
C THR A 7 -2.89 3.97 1.16
N LEU A 8 -4.05 3.47 1.57
CA LEU A 8 -4.62 3.75 2.88
C LEU A 8 -3.91 2.98 4.01
N SER A 9 -3.34 1.80 3.77
CA SER A 9 -2.49 1.14 4.76
C SER A 9 -1.26 2.02 5.07
N GLY A 10 -0.72 2.68 4.05
CA GLY A 10 0.30 3.72 4.17
C GLY A 10 -0.15 4.94 4.99
N VAL A 11 -1.38 5.42 4.77
CA VAL A 11 -1.98 6.47 5.61
C VAL A 11 -2.14 5.99 7.06
N ALA A 12 -2.59 4.75 7.28
CA ALA A 12 -2.82 4.20 8.62
C ALA A 12 -1.53 4.19 9.45
N VAL A 13 -0.41 3.69 8.91
CA VAL A 13 0.87 3.75 9.63
C VAL A 13 1.37 5.19 9.80
N ALA A 14 1.15 6.07 8.81
CA ALA A 14 1.52 7.47 8.92
C ALA A 14 0.72 8.24 9.99
N THR A 15 -0.51 7.83 10.31
CA THR A 15 -1.26 8.42 11.43
C THR A 15 -0.59 8.13 12.77
N VAL A 16 0.03 6.96 12.94
CA VAL A 16 0.84 6.63 14.12
C VAL A 16 2.04 7.57 14.20
N VAL A 17 2.81 7.67 13.11
CA VAL A 17 3.98 8.58 13.04
C VAL A 17 3.56 10.02 13.36
N ALA A 18 2.49 10.52 12.76
CA ALA A 18 1.99 11.88 12.98
C ALA A 18 1.52 12.13 14.42
N ASN A 19 1.06 11.11 15.14
CA ASN A 19 0.59 11.23 16.52
C ASN A 19 1.69 11.06 17.58
N TYR A 20 2.83 10.47 17.23
CA TYR A 20 4.07 10.55 18.03
C TYR A 20 4.74 11.93 17.91
N ASN A 21 4.57 12.59 16.76
CA ASN A 21 5.18 13.88 16.49
C ASN A 21 4.26 15.03 16.90
N LYS A 22 4.68 15.85 17.87
CA LYS A 22 3.96 17.07 18.27
C LYS A 22 4.19 18.20 17.25
N VAL A 23 3.57 18.07 16.09
CA VAL A 23 3.77 18.97 14.94
C VAL A 23 2.46 19.66 14.52
N THR A 24 2.60 20.70 13.70
CA THR A 24 1.46 21.47 13.17
C THR A 24 0.53 20.60 12.30
N PRO A 25 -0.75 20.98 12.14
CA PRO A 25 -1.68 20.24 11.28
C PRO A 25 -1.18 20.08 9.83
N LEU A 26 -0.55 21.12 9.27
CA LEU A 26 0.06 21.04 7.93
C LEU A 26 1.17 19.99 7.88
N ARG A 27 2.04 19.93 8.90
CA ARG A 27 3.09 18.91 8.96
C ARG A 27 2.50 17.51 9.12
N LYS A 28 1.41 17.34 9.89
CA LYS A 28 0.69 16.07 9.98
C LYS A 28 0.14 15.65 8.61
N ALA A 29 -0.49 16.57 7.89
CA ALA A 29 -0.98 16.30 6.54
C ALA A 29 0.15 15.84 5.61
N GLN A 30 1.33 16.49 5.68
CA GLN A 30 2.51 16.05 4.91
C GLN A 30 2.99 14.64 5.29
N ILE A 31 3.00 14.30 6.58
CA ILE A 31 3.35 12.94 7.05
C ILE A 31 2.36 11.92 6.49
N LEU A 32 1.05 12.20 6.58
CA LEU A 32 -0.01 11.33 6.05
C LEU A 32 0.10 11.17 4.53
N SER A 33 0.32 12.25 3.79
CA SER A 33 0.55 12.22 2.35
C SER A 33 1.78 11.40 1.98
N ALA A 34 2.87 11.51 2.74
CA ALA A 34 4.07 10.72 2.49
C ALA A 34 3.84 9.22 2.73
N GLY A 35 3.07 8.85 3.75
CA GLY A 35 2.62 7.48 3.95
C GLY A 35 1.75 6.98 2.81
N ALA A 36 0.81 7.80 2.33
CA ALA A 36 -0.04 7.47 1.18
C ALA A 36 0.80 7.22 -0.09
N ILE A 37 1.75 8.11 -0.38
CA ILE A 37 2.68 7.96 -1.52
C ILE A 37 3.50 6.69 -1.34
N GLY A 38 4.08 6.46 -0.15
CA GLY A 38 4.86 5.26 0.14
C GLY A 38 4.07 3.97 -0.07
N GLY A 39 2.80 3.93 0.34
CA GLY A 39 1.93 2.76 0.15
C GLY A 39 1.40 2.58 -1.27
N ALA A 40 1.30 3.66 -2.06
CA ALA A 40 0.86 3.59 -3.45
C ALA A 40 2.00 3.34 -4.45
N LEU A 41 3.22 3.74 -4.10
CA LEU A 41 4.35 3.76 -5.03
C LEU A 41 4.73 2.39 -5.59
N PRO A 42 4.68 1.28 -4.83
CA PRO A 42 4.93 -0.05 -5.39
C PRO A 42 4.05 -0.37 -6.59
N ASP A 43 2.79 0.09 -6.60
CA ASP A 43 1.82 -0.16 -7.67
C ASP A 43 1.91 0.84 -8.84
N ILE A 44 2.87 1.77 -8.83
CA ILE A 44 2.97 2.80 -9.87
C ILE A 44 3.14 2.20 -11.27
N ASP A 45 3.78 1.03 -11.34
CA ASP A 45 4.06 0.33 -12.57
C ASP A 45 2.82 -0.41 -13.14
N ALA A 46 1.71 -0.47 -12.39
CA ALA A 46 0.40 -0.84 -12.94
C ALA A 46 -0.03 0.11 -14.08
N VAL A 47 0.59 1.28 -14.21
CA VAL A 47 0.48 2.13 -15.41
C VAL A 47 0.83 1.37 -16.70
N SER A 48 1.68 0.35 -16.65
CA SER A 48 2.00 -0.51 -17.79
C SER A 48 0.79 -1.32 -18.29
N MET A 49 -0.25 -1.47 -17.47
CA MET A 49 -1.52 -2.10 -17.86
C MET A 49 -2.52 -1.12 -18.48
N TRP A 50 -2.23 0.19 -18.51
CA TRP A 50 -3.10 1.17 -19.14
C TRP A 50 -3.22 0.93 -20.66
N SER A 51 -4.45 1.03 -21.20
CA SER A 51 -4.75 0.71 -22.59
C SER A 51 -3.96 1.52 -23.63
N GLU A 52 -3.48 2.71 -23.27
CA GLU A 52 -2.67 3.55 -24.17
C GLU A 52 -1.18 3.50 -23.86
N PHE A 53 -0.73 2.69 -22.88
CA PHE A 53 0.67 2.62 -22.47
C PHE A 53 1.61 2.32 -23.63
N ASP A 54 1.27 1.32 -24.45
CA ASP A 54 2.11 0.90 -25.59
C ASP A 54 2.22 1.99 -26.66
N GLN A 55 1.13 2.73 -26.92
CA GLN A 55 1.10 3.81 -27.92
C GLN A 55 1.78 5.09 -27.43
N THR A 56 1.91 5.26 -26.12
CA THR A 56 2.47 6.46 -25.49
C THR A 56 3.89 6.17 -25.02
N PHE A 57 4.04 5.61 -23.82
CA PHE A 57 5.33 5.32 -23.20
C PHE A 57 6.09 4.22 -23.94
N GLY A 58 5.39 3.18 -24.41
CA GLY A 58 5.98 2.11 -25.21
C GLY A 58 6.67 2.64 -26.46
N ALA A 59 5.97 3.47 -27.23
CA ALA A 59 6.50 4.12 -28.43
C ALA A 59 7.60 5.16 -28.10
N LEU A 60 7.39 6.00 -27.07
CA LEU A 60 8.34 7.04 -26.67
C LEU A 60 9.71 6.46 -26.27
N PHE A 61 9.71 5.35 -25.54
CA PHE A 61 10.93 4.68 -25.07
C PHE A 61 11.39 3.53 -25.97
N ASN A 62 10.68 3.28 -27.08
CA ASN A 62 10.95 2.18 -28.01
C ASN A 62 11.09 0.83 -27.29
N LEU A 63 10.13 0.51 -26.41
CA LEU A 63 10.16 -0.70 -25.58
C LEU A 63 9.98 -1.97 -26.44
N SER A 64 10.81 -2.98 -26.18
CA SER A 64 10.74 -4.29 -26.87
C SER A 64 9.59 -5.18 -26.41
N HIS A 65 8.95 -4.84 -25.29
CA HIS A 65 7.86 -5.60 -24.68
C HIS A 65 6.65 -4.69 -24.45
N SER A 66 5.45 -5.23 -24.65
CA SER A 66 4.23 -4.50 -24.30
C SER A 66 4.12 -4.31 -22.80
N GLY A 67 3.39 -3.28 -22.37
CA GLY A 67 3.16 -2.98 -20.97
C GLY A 67 2.56 -4.16 -20.19
N ARG A 68 1.63 -4.90 -20.81
CA ARG A 68 1.09 -6.14 -20.23
C ARG A 68 2.16 -7.22 -19.99
N VAL A 69 3.12 -7.35 -20.91
CA VAL A 69 4.25 -8.29 -20.73
C VAL A 69 5.17 -7.77 -19.63
N ILE A 70 5.45 -6.47 -19.59
CA ILE A 70 6.27 -5.86 -18.55
C ILE A 70 5.65 -6.13 -17.17
N TYR A 71 4.37 -5.82 -16.97
CA TYR A 71 3.64 -6.06 -15.72
C TYR A 71 3.69 -7.52 -15.26
N GLY A 72 3.45 -8.45 -16.20
CA GLY A 72 3.40 -9.89 -15.91
C GLY A 72 4.75 -10.61 -15.86
N SER A 73 5.85 -9.93 -16.17
CA SER A 73 7.19 -10.54 -16.21
C SER A 73 7.97 -10.30 -14.91
N LYS A 74 9.17 -10.88 -14.81
CA LYS A 74 10.12 -10.67 -13.70
C LYS A 74 11.27 -9.75 -14.08
N PHE A 75 11.02 -8.75 -14.93
CA PHE A 75 12.04 -7.73 -15.21
C PHE A 75 12.36 -6.95 -13.94
N TRP A 76 13.57 -6.40 -13.80
CA TRP A 76 13.88 -5.62 -12.59
C TRP A 76 12.93 -4.43 -12.38
N TYR A 77 12.37 -3.90 -13.46
CA TYR A 77 11.39 -2.80 -13.49
C TYR A 77 9.93 -3.27 -13.63
N SER A 78 9.67 -4.58 -13.54
CA SER A 78 8.29 -5.07 -13.46
C SER A 78 7.75 -4.96 -12.04
N HIS A 79 6.43 -5.12 -11.93
CA HIS A 79 5.61 -5.01 -10.72
C HIS A 79 6.31 -5.58 -9.51
N HIS A 80 6.40 -6.90 -9.40
CA HIS A 80 6.84 -7.53 -8.17
C HIS A 80 8.37 -7.61 -7.98
N ALA A 81 9.18 -6.85 -8.72
CA ALA A 81 10.64 -6.87 -8.60
C ALA A 81 11.16 -5.73 -7.72
N PHE A 82 11.83 -4.72 -8.30
CA PHE A 82 12.44 -3.62 -7.55
C PHE A 82 11.41 -2.85 -6.71
N PHE A 83 10.24 -2.56 -7.30
CA PHE A 83 9.15 -1.83 -6.65
C PHE A 83 8.47 -2.62 -5.52
N HIS A 84 8.70 -3.92 -5.39
CA HIS A 84 8.19 -4.71 -4.26
C HIS A 84 9.30 -5.28 -3.38
N SER A 85 10.37 -4.49 -3.18
CA SER A 85 11.54 -4.89 -2.40
C SER A 85 11.85 -3.96 -1.23
N LEU A 86 12.42 -4.50 -0.16
CA LEU A 86 12.93 -3.69 0.96
C LEU A 86 14.05 -2.72 0.51
N PRO A 87 15.07 -3.14 -0.29
CA PRO A 87 16.07 -2.20 -0.80
C PRO A 87 15.45 -1.10 -1.67
N GLY A 88 14.48 -1.44 -2.52
CA GLY A 88 13.72 -0.48 -3.33
C GLY A 88 13.03 0.58 -2.49
N SER A 89 12.39 0.18 -1.38
CA SER A 89 11.74 1.11 -0.44
C SER A 89 12.71 2.17 0.10
N LEU A 90 13.96 1.78 0.41
CA LEU A 90 14.98 2.69 0.95
C LEU A 90 15.51 3.63 -0.14
N ILE A 91 15.80 3.10 -1.32
CA ILE A 91 16.30 3.90 -2.45
C ILE A 91 15.25 4.93 -2.86
N LEU A 92 13.99 4.51 -3.02
CA LEU A 92 12.89 5.39 -3.39
C LEU A 92 12.59 6.42 -2.30
N ALA A 93 12.70 6.05 -1.03
CA ALA A 93 12.57 7.01 0.08
C ALA A 93 13.68 8.06 0.05
N ILE A 94 14.93 7.68 -0.25
CA ILE A 94 16.05 8.61 -0.39
C ILE A 94 15.80 9.57 -1.56
N LEU A 95 15.39 9.04 -2.73
CA LEU A 95 15.07 9.87 -3.90
C LEU A 95 13.91 10.84 -3.60
N PHE A 96 12.84 10.36 -2.97
CA PHE A 96 11.71 11.18 -2.54
C PHE A 96 12.15 12.30 -1.60
N PHE A 97 12.97 11.97 -0.60
CA PHE A 97 13.51 12.94 0.34
C PHE A 97 14.42 13.98 -0.34
N LEU A 98 15.28 13.55 -1.27
CA LEU A 98 16.14 14.43 -2.04
C LEU A 98 15.34 15.40 -2.92
N VAL A 99 14.26 14.93 -3.56
CA VAL A 99 13.37 15.81 -4.34
C VAL A 99 12.75 16.88 -3.44
N ILE A 100 12.21 16.51 -2.27
CA ILE A 100 11.66 17.49 -1.32
C ILE A 100 12.74 18.46 -0.86
N TYR A 101 13.94 17.96 -0.55
CA TYR A 101 15.08 18.79 -0.16
C TYR A 101 15.43 19.80 -1.25
N LEU A 102 15.58 19.38 -2.50
CA LEU A 102 15.94 20.26 -3.62
C LEU A 102 14.88 21.34 -3.86
N ILE A 103 13.60 20.98 -3.80
CA ILE A 103 12.49 21.94 -3.92
C ILE A 103 12.55 22.98 -2.79
N LYS A 104 12.80 22.55 -1.55
CA LYS A 104 12.80 23.41 -0.36
C LYS A 104 14.10 24.16 -0.12
N LYS A 105 15.22 23.67 -0.65
CA LYS A 105 16.54 24.31 -0.56
C LYS A 105 16.53 25.69 -1.21
N ARG A 106 15.69 25.89 -2.24
CA ARG A 106 15.47 27.20 -2.86
C ARG A 106 15.04 28.26 -1.85
N ASP A 107 14.29 27.87 -0.82
CA ASP A 107 13.70 28.77 0.17
C ASP A 107 14.41 28.70 1.54
N SER A 108 15.46 27.89 1.67
CA SER A 108 16.08 27.61 2.97
C SER A 108 17.59 27.38 2.87
N SER A 109 18.35 28.04 3.74
CA SER A 109 19.80 27.86 3.90
C SER A 109 20.20 26.63 4.72
N ARG A 110 19.23 25.76 5.07
CA ARG A 110 19.50 24.57 5.89
C ARG A 110 20.37 23.57 5.12
N ASP A 111 21.41 23.08 5.79
CA ASP A 111 22.14 21.91 5.30
C ASP A 111 21.27 20.64 5.31
N LEU A 112 21.76 19.59 4.66
CA LEU A 112 21.05 18.32 4.51
C LEU A 112 20.73 17.65 5.86
N MET A 113 21.62 17.77 6.85
CA MET A 113 21.45 17.14 8.17
C MET A 113 20.37 17.86 8.98
N ALA A 114 20.38 19.19 9.00
CA ALA A 114 19.34 20.01 9.61
C ALA A 114 17.99 19.81 8.92
N PHE A 115 17.99 19.64 7.60
CA PHE A 115 16.80 19.28 6.84
C PHE A 115 16.29 17.89 7.27
N TYR A 116 17.14 16.86 7.30
CA TYR A 116 16.76 15.53 7.76
C TYR A 116 16.16 15.52 9.16
N LYS A 117 16.80 16.17 10.14
CA LYS A 117 16.25 16.27 11.50
C LYS A 117 14.85 16.88 11.54
N THR A 118 14.55 17.81 10.63
CA THR A 118 13.24 18.45 10.55
C THR A 118 12.19 17.58 9.84
N TYR A 119 12.58 16.82 8.82
CA TYR A 119 11.69 16.10 7.90
C TYR A 119 11.74 14.57 8.07
N SER A 120 12.47 14.05 9.06
CA SER A 120 12.64 12.61 9.31
C SER A 120 11.32 11.87 9.49
N SER A 121 10.31 12.49 10.11
CA SER A 121 8.97 11.90 10.27
C SER A 121 8.26 11.64 8.93
N ILE A 122 8.49 12.48 7.92
CA ILE A 122 7.95 12.30 6.56
C ILE A 122 8.66 11.12 5.88
N PHE A 123 9.99 11.04 6.01
CA PHE A 123 10.78 9.93 5.49
C PHE A 123 10.41 8.58 6.12
N ILE A 124 10.27 8.55 7.45
CA ILE A 124 9.83 7.36 8.18
C ILE A 124 8.42 6.94 7.75
N ALA A 125 7.49 7.88 7.61
CA ALA A 125 6.13 7.56 7.19
C ALA A 125 6.07 6.98 5.77
N PHE A 126 6.89 7.49 4.85
CA PHE A 126 7.02 6.92 3.50
C PHE A 126 7.48 5.46 3.56
N ILE A 127 8.59 5.18 4.28
CA ILE A 127 9.14 3.81 4.38
C ILE A 127 8.13 2.85 5.02
N LEU A 128 7.52 3.26 6.14
CA LEU A 128 6.53 2.42 6.82
C LEU A 128 5.31 2.18 5.94
N GLY A 129 4.88 3.18 5.15
CA GLY A 129 3.77 3.01 4.22
C GLY A 129 4.09 2.03 3.10
N TYR A 130 5.31 2.12 2.56
CA TYR A 130 5.83 1.15 1.60
C TYR A 130 5.87 -0.26 2.19
N TRP A 131 6.35 -0.43 3.42
CA TRP A 131 6.38 -1.74 4.06
C TRP A 131 4.99 -2.28 4.38
N ALA A 132 4.03 -1.40 4.71
CA ALA A 132 2.63 -1.79 4.88
C ALA A 132 2.03 -2.29 3.56
N HIS A 133 2.41 -1.69 2.43
CA HIS A 133 2.09 -2.23 1.10
C HIS A 133 2.69 -3.64 0.93
N LEU A 134 4.01 -3.82 1.10
CA LEU A 134 4.66 -5.12 0.91
C LEU A 134 4.06 -6.21 1.80
N ALA A 135 3.72 -5.89 3.03
CA ALA A 135 3.09 -6.82 3.97
C ALA A 135 1.67 -7.23 3.51
N GLY A 136 0.95 -6.34 2.83
CA GLY A 136 -0.36 -6.62 2.22
C GLY A 136 -0.28 -7.60 1.04
N ASP A 137 0.86 -7.62 0.34
CA ASP A 137 1.10 -8.47 -0.82
C ASP A 137 1.55 -9.90 -0.47
N LEU A 138 2.25 -10.10 0.65
CA LEU A 138 2.69 -11.45 1.06
C LEU A 138 1.56 -12.51 1.07
N PRO A 139 0.35 -12.24 1.61
CA PRO A 139 -0.73 -13.21 1.67
C PRO A 139 -1.51 -13.40 0.35
N THR A 140 -1.26 -12.62 -0.70
CA THR A 140 -1.96 -12.77 -1.98
C THR A 140 -1.45 -14.01 -2.73
N PRO A 141 -2.11 -14.47 -3.82
CA PRO A 141 -1.69 -15.64 -4.58
C PRO A 141 -0.38 -15.42 -5.33
N ALA A 142 0.47 -16.44 -5.45
CA ALA A 142 1.74 -16.34 -6.17
C ALA A 142 1.61 -15.88 -7.65
N SER A 143 0.53 -16.27 -8.34
CA SER A 143 0.29 -16.00 -9.76
C SER A 143 1.55 -16.26 -10.62
N VAL A 144 1.76 -15.50 -11.70
CA VAL A 144 2.97 -15.61 -12.56
C VAL A 144 4.27 -15.19 -11.88
N TRP A 145 4.20 -14.51 -10.74
CA TRP A 145 5.37 -13.89 -10.11
C TRP A 145 6.01 -14.76 -9.03
N GLY A 146 5.30 -15.73 -8.45
CA GLY A 146 5.86 -16.58 -7.39
C GLY A 146 6.01 -15.85 -6.04
N GLY A 147 5.27 -14.76 -5.83
CA GLY A 147 5.40 -13.85 -4.68
C GLY A 147 5.97 -12.49 -5.09
N ILE A 148 6.67 -11.82 -4.16
CA ILE A 148 7.34 -10.53 -4.36
C ILE A 148 8.85 -10.62 -4.18
N GLY A 149 9.60 -9.80 -4.90
CA GLY A 149 11.07 -9.66 -4.85
C GLY A 149 11.54 -8.97 -3.58
N PHE A 150 11.12 -9.45 -2.41
CA PHE A 150 11.30 -8.80 -1.11
C PHE A 150 12.76 -8.38 -0.82
N PHE A 151 13.73 -9.20 -1.27
CA PHE A 151 15.17 -8.96 -1.17
C PHE A 151 15.84 -8.81 -2.55
N TRP A 152 15.17 -8.19 -3.54
CA TRP A 152 15.76 -7.86 -4.84
C TRP A 152 17.16 -7.22 -4.66
N PRO A 153 18.18 -7.60 -5.46
CA PRO A 153 18.12 -8.38 -6.70
C PRO A 153 18.22 -9.90 -6.52
N SER A 154 17.96 -10.43 -5.31
CA SER A 154 17.85 -11.89 -5.15
C SER A 154 16.77 -12.48 -6.06
N GLU A 155 17.04 -13.65 -6.64
CA GLU A 155 16.08 -14.41 -7.44
C GLU A 155 14.99 -15.08 -6.60
N ASN A 156 15.12 -15.06 -5.27
CA ASN A 156 14.16 -15.63 -4.34
C ASN A 156 12.99 -14.66 -4.09
N TYR A 157 11.80 -15.06 -4.56
CA TYR A 157 10.56 -14.35 -4.29
C TYR A 157 9.92 -14.90 -3.01
N ILE A 158 9.31 -14.03 -2.22
CA ILE A 158 8.70 -14.33 -0.91
C ILE A 158 7.22 -13.96 -0.96
N GLY A 159 6.37 -14.70 -0.26
CA GLY A 159 4.93 -14.46 -0.24
C GLY A 159 4.22 -15.37 -1.23
N GLY A 160 3.15 -14.87 -1.84
CA GLY A 160 2.34 -15.68 -2.74
C GLY A 160 1.53 -16.76 -2.02
N TYR A 161 1.24 -16.57 -0.72
CA TYR A 161 0.64 -17.59 0.13
C TYR A 161 -0.80 -17.96 -0.23
N GLY A 162 -1.48 -17.16 -1.06
CA GLY A 162 -2.84 -17.44 -1.53
C GLY A 162 -3.89 -17.44 -0.42
N LYS A 163 -3.65 -16.72 0.68
CA LYS A 163 -4.58 -16.63 1.82
C LYS A 163 -5.73 -15.66 1.56
N ILE A 164 -5.47 -14.60 0.78
CA ILE A 164 -6.48 -13.66 0.32
C ILE A 164 -6.42 -13.54 -1.19
N TRP A 165 -7.46 -12.97 -1.79
CA TRP A 165 -7.44 -12.62 -3.21
C TRP A 165 -6.72 -11.28 -3.42
N TRP A 166 -6.28 -10.99 -4.64
CA TRP A 166 -5.69 -9.70 -4.99
C TRP A 166 -6.71 -8.55 -4.82
N TRP A 167 -7.97 -8.80 -5.16
CA TRP A 167 -8.98 -7.74 -5.17
C TRP A 167 -10.06 -7.98 -4.14
N ASN A 168 -10.76 -6.90 -3.83
CA ASN A 168 -12.06 -6.90 -3.15
C ASN A 168 -11.98 -7.31 -1.67
N ASN A 169 -10.82 -7.18 -1.01
CA ASN A 169 -10.67 -7.41 0.44
C ASN A 169 -11.31 -6.29 1.28
N TYR A 170 -12.64 -6.15 1.18
CA TYR A 170 -13.41 -5.05 1.73
C TYR A 170 -13.36 -4.97 3.25
N ASP A 171 -13.34 -6.10 3.95
CA ASP A 171 -13.16 -6.16 5.39
C ASP A 171 -11.80 -5.61 5.86
N ILE A 172 -10.71 -6.00 5.19
CA ILE A 172 -9.35 -5.46 5.45
C ILE A 172 -9.32 -3.96 5.18
N PHE A 173 -9.89 -3.53 4.05
CA PHE A 173 -10.04 -2.11 3.72
C PHE A 173 -10.78 -1.34 4.82
N LEU A 174 -11.90 -1.87 5.32
CA LEU A 174 -12.69 -1.23 6.39
C LEU A 174 -11.92 -1.17 7.71
N LEU A 175 -11.16 -2.21 8.08
CA LEU A 175 -10.29 -2.20 9.26
C LEU A 175 -9.24 -1.08 9.16
N ILE A 176 -8.63 -0.91 7.99
CA ILE A 176 -7.67 0.18 7.71
C ILE A 176 -8.34 1.55 7.84
N VAL A 177 -9.52 1.75 7.23
CA VAL A 177 -10.29 3.01 7.32
C VAL A 177 -10.66 3.32 8.76
N CYS A 178 -11.11 2.33 9.53
CA CYS A 178 -11.41 2.48 10.96
C CYS A 178 -10.16 2.89 11.76
N CYS A 179 -9.01 2.27 11.50
CA CYS A 179 -7.74 2.64 12.14
C CYS A 179 -7.38 4.11 11.88
N ILE A 180 -7.48 4.56 10.63
CA ILE A 180 -7.23 5.96 10.25
C ILE A 180 -8.20 6.90 10.98
N ALA A 181 -9.51 6.59 10.94
CA ALA A 181 -10.54 7.42 11.56
C ALA A 181 -10.32 7.56 13.06
N LEU A 182 -10.05 6.45 13.76
CA LEU A 182 -9.73 6.46 15.19
C LEU A 182 -8.47 7.29 15.47
N ASN A 183 -7.37 7.06 14.74
CA ASN A 183 -6.12 7.78 14.98
C ASN A 183 -6.22 9.29 14.70
N ILE A 184 -7.02 9.71 13.72
CA ILE A 184 -7.28 11.14 13.45
C ILE A 184 -8.18 11.75 14.52
N ALA A 185 -9.22 11.03 14.96
CA ALA A 185 -10.17 11.52 15.96
C ALA A 185 -9.57 11.59 17.36
N MET A 186 -8.67 10.68 17.73
CA MET A 186 -8.18 10.55 19.12
C MET A 186 -7.63 11.86 19.73
N PRO A 187 -6.75 12.63 19.05
CA PRO A 187 -6.22 13.88 19.60
C PRO A 187 -7.26 14.99 19.83
N ALA A 188 -8.46 14.87 19.23
CA ALA A 188 -9.55 15.82 19.35
C ALA A 188 -10.39 15.63 20.62
N ILE A 189 -10.37 14.45 21.25
CA ILE A 189 -11.30 14.09 22.33
C ILE A 189 -11.00 14.84 23.63
N SER A 190 -9.75 14.85 24.11
CA SER A 190 -9.39 15.55 25.34
C SER A 190 -7.90 15.91 25.41
N LYS A 191 -7.55 16.86 26.27
CA LYS A 191 -6.14 17.25 26.52
C LYS A 191 -5.31 16.09 27.06
N SER A 192 -5.90 15.25 27.91
CA SER A 192 -5.23 14.07 28.50
C SER A 192 -4.95 12.98 27.47
N ILE A 193 -5.90 12.71 26.56
CA ILE A 193 -5.70 11.75 25.47
C ILE A 193 -4.69 12.32 24.47
N ARG A 194 -4.77 13.62 24.15
CA ARG A 194 -3.83 14.28 23.25
C ARG A 194 -2.38 14.16 23.70
N SER A 195 -2.09 14.21 25.00
CA SER A 195 -0.71 14.05 25.49
C SER A 195 -0.17 12.62 25.35
N LYS A 196 -1.06 11.64 25.26
CA LYS A 196 -0.77 10.21 25.10
C LYS A 196 -1.11 9.67 23.70
N SER A 197 -1.36 10.56 22.71
CA SER A 197 -1.89 10.17 21.40
C SER A 197 -1.02 9.15 20.65
N GLY A 198 0.31 9.23 20.80
CA GLY A 198 1.23 8.28 20.17
C GLY A 198 0.99 6.84 20.64
N VAL A 199 0.91 6.63 21.97
CA VAL A 199 0.66 5.31 22.56
C VAL A 199 -0.69 4.76 22.13
N PHE A 200 -1.75 5.57 22.24
CA PHE A 200 -3.08 5.15 21.79
C PHE A 200 -3.10 4.79 20.29
N SER A 201 -2.45 5.59 19.45
CA SER A 201 -2.43 5.33 18.01
C SER A 201 -1.67 4.04 17.68
N LEU A 202 -0.58 3.77 18.39
CA LEU A 202 0.16 2.52 18.26
C LEU A 202 -0.71 1.34 18.70
N SER A 203 -1.42 1.44 19.82
CA SER A 203 -2.33 0.39 20.28
C SER A 203 -3.44 0.11 19.26
N VAL A 204 -4.07 1.15 18.70
CA VAL A 204 -5.09 1.01 17.64
C VAL A 204 -4.49 0.32 16.41
N ALA A 205 -3.30 0.71 15.98
CA ALA A 205 -2.62 0.10 14.84
C ALA A 205 -2.28 -1.38 15.09
N ILE A 206 -1.77 -1.73 16.27
CA ILE A 206 -1.47 -3.13 16.64
C ILE A 206 -2.74 -3.98 16.67
N VAL A 207 -3.81 -3.51 17.32
CA VAL A 207 -5.09 -4.23 17.35
C VAL A 207 -5.63 -4.41 15.93
N THR A 208 -5.58 -3.36 15.10
CA THR A 208 -6.00 -3.44 13.70
C THR A 208 -5.19 -4.48 12.93
N PHE A 209 -3.86 -4.47 13.09
CA PHE A 209 -2.97 -5.44 12.45
C PHE A 209 -3.30 -6.88 12.87
N LEU A 210 -3.52 -7.12 14.16
CA LEU A 210 -3.93 -8.45 14.65
C LEU A 210 -5.28 -8.88 14.06
N LEU A 211 -6.26 -7.98 13.98
CA LEU A 211 -7.55 -8.27 13.35
C LEU A 211 -7.41 -8.59 11.85
N ILE A 212 -6.55 -7.86 11.13
CA ILE A 212 -6.23 -8.16 9.73
C ILE A 212 -5.59 -9.55 9.60
N LEU A 213 -4.63 -9.88 10.45
CA LEU A 213 -4.02 -11.21 10.46
C LEU A 213 -5.04 -12.31 10.75
N VAL A 214 -5.97 -12.09 11.68
CA VAL A 214 -7.08 -13.03 11.92
C VAL A 214 -7.90 -13.19 10.64
N GLN A 215 -8.36 -12.09 10.02
CA GLN A 215 -9.16 -12.16 8.80
C GLN A 215 -8.45 -12.91 7.66
N ILE A 216 -7.15 -12.66 7.46
CA ILE A 216 -6.32 -13.36 6.46
C ILE A 216 -6.25 -14.87 6.76
N ASN A 217 -6.06 -15.25 8.02
CA ASN A 217 -5.85 -16.66 8.38
C ASN A 217 -7.15 -17.44 8.63
N THR A 218 -8.29 -16.77 8.73
CA THR A 218 -9.61 -17.42 8.89
C THR A 218 -10.42 -17.48 7.59
N ARG A 219 -9.81 -17.18 6.43
CA ARG A 219 -10.48 -17.34 5.14
C ARG A 219 -10.83 -18.81 4.89
N HIS A 220 -12.03 -19.05 4.37
CA HIS A 220 -12.51 -20.41 4.09
C HIS A 220 -12.05 -20.97 2.74
N TYR A 221 -11.53 -20.11 1.87
CA TYR A 221 -11.14 -20.47 0.52
C TYR A 221 -9.65 -20.23 0.34
N ASP A 222 -8.96 -21.20 -0.27
CA ASP A 222 -7.55 -21.11 -0.63
C ASP A 222 -7.43 -20.56 -2.06
N TYR A 223 -6.75 -19.42 -2.18
CA TYR A 223 -6.51 -18.76 -3.45
C TYR A 223 -5.16 -19.13 -4.07
N SER A 224 -4.43 -20.09 -3.49
CA SER A 224 -3.22 -20.62 -4.12
C SER A 224 -3.61 -21.34 -5.42
N TYR A 225 -3.11 -20.83 -6.55
CA TYR A 225 -3.21 -21.50 -7.83
C TYR A 225 -1.87 -21.42 -8.55
N ALA A 226 -1.44 -22.55 -9.12
CA ALA A 226 -0.18 -22.66 -9.85
C ALA A 226 -0.34 -22.42 -11.36
N ASP A 227 -1.54 -22.59 -11.91
CA ASP A 227 -1.77 -22.55 -13.36
C ASP A 227 -2.32 -21.23 -13.88
N ASN A 228 -1.75 -20.80 -15.01
CA ASN A 228 -2.04 -19.55 -15.68
C ASN A 228 -3.49 -19.47 -16.19
N ARG A 229 -4.26 -18.52 -15.63
CA ARG A 229 -5.46 -17.85 -16.18
C ARG A 229 -6.83 -18.54 -16.13
N SER A 230 -6.96 -19.87 -16.10
CA SER A 230 -8.29 -20.50 -16.26
C SER A 230 -9.26 -20.31 -15.08
N ASN A 231 -8.79 -19.85 -13.92
CA ASN A 231 -9.60 -19.74 -12.70
C ASN A 231 -9.83 -18.31 -12.16
N TYR A 232 -9.34 -17.26 -12.82
CA TYR A 232 -9.43 -15.89 -12.26
C TYR A 232 -10.85 -15.47 -11.88
N THR A 233 -11.82 -15.63 -12.80
CA THR A 233 -13.23 -15.30 -12.57
C THR A 233 -13.81 -16.08 -11.38
N LYS A 234 -13.44 -17.36 -11.26
CA LYS A 234 -13.86 -18.22 -10.15
C LYS A 234 -13.27 -17.72 -8.83
N MET A 235 -11.99 -17.37 -8.80
CA MET A 235 -11.35 -16.85 -7.59
C MET A 235 -11.93 -15.51 -7.16
N GLU A 236 -12.19 -14.60 -8.11
CA GLU A 236 -12.83 -13.33 -7.80
C GLU A 236 -14.25 -13.53 -7.26
N GLN A 237 -15.04 -14.44 -7.85
CA GLN A 237 -16.36 -14.79 -7.34
C GLN A 237 -16.27 -15.35 -5.92
N LYS A 238 -15.32 -16.25 -5.64
CA LYS A 238 -15.11 -16.81 -4.30
C LYS A 238 -14.69 -15.75 -3.29
N SER A 239 -13.85 -14.80 -3.69
CA SER A 239 -13.53 -13.62 -2.87
C SER A 239 -14.78 -12.82 -2.55
N LYS A 240 -15.63 -12.51 -3.55
CA LYS A 240 -16.89 -11.78 -3.32
C LYS A 240 -17.86 -12.53 -2.40
N GLU A 241 -17.98 -13.85 -2.55
CA GLU A 241 -18.79 -14.71 -1.66
C GLU A 241 -18.28 -14.66 -0.22
N GLU A 242 -16.96 -14.77 -0.01
CA GLU A 242 -16.32 -14.68 1.29
C GLU A 242 -16.52 -13.31 1.94
N GLN A 243 -16.38 -12.23 1.17
CA GLN A 243 -16.60 -10.86 1.63
C GLN A 243 -18.06 -10.62 2.01
N LYS A 244 -18.99 -11.17 1.23
CA LYS A 244 -20.42 -11.14 1.56
C LYS A 244 -20.71 -11.90 2.85
N ARG A 245 -20.05 -13.03 3.09
CA ARG A 245 -20.16 -13.79 4.34
C ARG A 245 -19.65 -13.01 5.56
N VAL A 246 -18.49 -12.35 5.44
CA VAL A 246 -17.88 -11.60 6.54
C VAL A 246 -18.64 -10.31 6.86
N LEU A 247 -19.04 -9.56 5.84
CA LEU A 247 -19.67 -8.24 6.02
C LEU A 247 -21.20 -8.29 6.16
N GLY A 248 -21.82 -9.38 5.72
CA GLY A 248 -23.26 -9.48 5.53
C GLY A 248 -23.76 -8.65 4.33
N ASP A 249 -25.01 -8.90 3.94
CA ASP A 249 -25.59 -8.40 2.68
C ASP A 249 -25.60 -6.89 2.54
N ARG A 250 -25.83 -6.15 3.63
CA ARG A 250 -26.00 -4.70 3.56
C ARG A 250 -24.68 -4.00 3.33
N LEU A 251 -23.68 -4.29 4.17
CA LEU A 251 -22.37 -3.65 4.10
C LEU A 251 -21.61 -4.10 2.85
N TYR A 252 -21.69 -5.38 2.50
CA TYR A 252 -21.14 -5.90 1.24
C TYR A 252 -21.67 -5.13 0.02
N ARG A 253 -22.98 -4.90 -0.09
CA ARG A 253 -23.55 -4.16 -1.23
C ARG A 253 -23.04 -2.73 -1.33
N TYR A 254 -22.83 -2.04 -0.22
CA TYR A 254 -22.23 -0.71 -0.24
C TYR A 254 -20.77 -0.76 -0.72
N MET A 255 -20.00 -1.74 -0.25
CA MET A 255 -18.61 -1.92 -0.64
C MET A 255 -18.44 -2.33 -2.11
N ASP A 256 -19.24 -3.27 -2.60
CA ASP A 256 -19.26 -3.66 -4.02
C ASP A 256 -19.69 -2.50 -4.92
N LYS A 257 -20.66 -1.67 -4.48
CA LYS A 257 -21.03 -0.45 -5.20
C LYS A 257 -19.88 0.56 -5.25
N LEU A 258 -19.19 0.77 -4.12
CA LEU A 258 -18.03 1.66 -4.07
C LEU A 258 -16.94 1.16 -5.01
N ASP A 259 -16.61 -0.12 -4.95
CA ASP A 259 -15.55 -0.72 -5.77
C ASP A 259 -15.86 -0.62 -7.27
N ARG A 260 -17.09 -0.96 -7.69
CA ARG A 260 -17.53 -0.78 -9.09
C ARG A 260 -17.57 0.68 -9.55
N SER A 261 -17.65 1.63 -8.63
CA SER A 261 -17.62 3.06 -8.96
C SER A 261 -16.20 3.58 -9.21
N LEU A 262 -15.18 2.85 -8.77
CA LEU A 262 -13.79 3.12 -9.11
C LEU A 262 -13.61 2.77 -10.60
N LYS A 263 -13.73 3.77 -11.49
CA LYS A 263 -13.55 3.62 -12.95
C LYS A 263 -12.10 3.31 -13.38
N ILE A 264 -11.31 2.72 -12.50
CA ILE A 264 -9.95 2.30 -12.76
C ILE A 264 -10.04 0.81 -13.13
N ASN A 265 -10.40 0.55 -14.38
CA ASN A 265 -10.29 -0.77 -14.97
C ASN A 265 -8.93 -0.83 -15.66
N PHE A 266 -8.04 -1.68 -15.15
CA PHE A 266 -6.88 -2.16 -15.88
C PHE A 266 -7.27 -3.43 -16.66
#